data_AF-A0A7J6KLS4-F1
#
_entry.id   AF-A0A7J6KLS4-F1
#
_cell.length_a   1.000
_cell.length_b   1.000
_cell.length_c   1.000
_cell.angle_alpha   90.00
_cell.angle_beta   90.00
_cell.angle_gamma   90.00
#
_symmetry.space_group_name_H-M   'P 1'
#
loop_
_entity.id
_entity.type
_entity.pdbx_description
1 polymer ?
#
loop_
_entity_poly.entity_id
_entity_poly.type
_entity_poly.pdbx_seq_one_letter_code
_entity_poly.pdbx_strand_id
1 'polypeptide(L)'
;VLYVDRDCCEVSGNSGSGKYNNLFHEWPNLQVRLNSMHYMARFSSLLTHPSHPLYAVFKRRLRDCIFTRDEGDMRSLLDSKKNELLSNGTRVESLPSQRQLLAMVPGSDIQKFVRRRIRPAPDIDRLISNLLLQFSDPLVTDGFGTPLLREDAYRYYREELSKHCQCLQDPENVPLYRPTGTVTRHGVELVGQLTVETLPLFEGH
;
A
#
# COMPACT_ATOMS: atom_id res chain seq x y z
N VAL A 1 16.64 -0.89 10.08
CA VAL A 1 16.17 -1.02 8.70
C VAL A 1 16.38 0.30 8.01
N LEU A 2 16.94 0.31 6.81
CA LEU A 2 17.13 1.52 6.01
C LEU A 2 16.17 1.47 4.82
N TYR A 3 15.23 2.41 4.77
CA TYR A 3 14.38 2.61 3.60
C TYR A 3 15.09 3.55 2.62
N VAL A 4 15.20 3.12 1.37
CA VAL A 4 15.91 3.84 0.31
C VAL A 4 15.00 4.03 -0.90
N ASP A 5 15.29 5.05 -1.70
CA ASP A 5 14.48 5.39 -2.87
C ASP A 5 15.00 4.72 -4.16
N ARG A 6 16.26 4.28 -4.15
CA ARG A 6 17.01 3.65 -5.25
C ARG A 6 18.05 2.68 -4.71
N ASP A 7 18.64 1.88 -5.59
CA ASP A 7 19.73 0.93 -5.26
C ASP A 7 19.36 -0.06 -4.13
N CYS A 8 18.08 -0.44 -4.05
CA CYS A 8 17.52 -1.31 -2.99
C CYS A 8 17.81 -2.81 -3.16
N CYS A 9 18.18 -3.26 -4.36
CA CYS A 9 18.60 -4.63 -4.65
C CYS A 9 19.82 -4.64 -5.55
N GLU A 10 20.56 -5.75 -5.55
CA GLU A 10 21.65 -5.97 -6.49
C GLU A 10 21.10 -6.10 -7.90
N VAL A 11 21.77 -5.48 -8.87
CA VAL A 11 21.58 -5.82 -10.28
C VAL A 11 22.16 -7.23 -10.42
N SER A 12 21.29 -8.21 -10.70
CA SER A 12 21.63 -9.63 -10.85
C SER A 12 22.89 -9.82 -11.70
N GLY A 13 24.01 -10.21 -11.08
CA GLY A 13 25.23 -10.53 -11.83
C GLY A 13 26.56 -10.47 -11.07
N ASN A 14 26.68 -9.76 -9.95
CA ASN A 14 27.93 -9.73 -9.18
C ASN A 14 27.66 -10.00 -7.70
N SER A 15 28.36 -11.03 -7.19
CA SER A 15 28.33 -11.52 -5.82
C SER A 15 28.47 -10.40 -4.78
N GLY A 16 27.42 -10.21 -3.96
CA GLY A 16 27.44 -9.61 -2.62
C GLY A 16 28.13 -8.25 -2.56
N SER A 17 27.46 -7.12 -2.56
CA SER A 17 26.36 -6.74 -1.70
C SER A 17 25.74 -5.47 -2.32
N GLY A 18 24.44 -5.21 -2.19
CA GLY A 18 23.83 -3.96 -2.71
C GLY A 18 24.63 -2.71 -2.29
N LYS A 19 24.60 -1.62 -3.08
CA LYS A 19 25.41 -0.40 -2.83
C LYS A 19 25.47 0.03 -1.34
N TYR A 20 24.35 -0.05 -0.64
CA TYR A 20 24.26 0.28 0.78
C TYR A 20 24.86 -0.77 1.71
N ASN A 21 24.86 -2.05 1.34
CA ASN A 21 25.53 -3.09 2.12
C ASN A 21 27.06 -2.87 2.09
N ASN A 22 27.63 -2.38 0.98
CA ASN A 22 29.05 -1.99 0.94
C ASN A 22 29.32 -0.73 1.79
N LEU A 23 28.45 0.28 1.70
CA LEU A 23 28.60 1.53 2.47
C LEU A 23 28.45 1.30 3.99
N PHE A 24 27.58 0.38 4.39
CA PHE A 24 27.28 0.04 5.79
C PHE A 24 27.77 -1.37 6.15
N HIS A 25 28.96 -1.75 5.67
CA HIS A 25 29.53 -3.08 5.89
C HIS A 25 29.75 -3.39 7.39
N GLU A 26 29.91 -2.38 8.24
CA GLU A 26 30.02 -2.55 9.71
C GLU A 26 28.67 -2.90 10.38
N TRP A 27 27.57 -2.91 9.63
CA TRP A 27 26.22 -3.16 10.14
C TRP A 27 25.67 -4.47 9.55
N PRO A 28 26.14 -5.65 10.02
CA PRO A 28 25.84 -6.94 9.40
C PRO A 28 24.36 -7.32 9.41
N ASN A 29 23.57 -6.71 10.29
CA ASN A 29 22.12 -6.91 10.40
C ASN A 29 21.30 -5.82 9.70
N LEU A 30 21.94 -4.93 8.92
CA LEU A 30 21.22 -3.87 8.21
C LEU A 30 20.36 -4.45 7.09
N GLN A 31 19.05 -4.32 7.25
CA GLN A 31 18.10 -4.62 6.18
C GLN A 31 17.81 -3.35 5.37
N VAL A 32 18.11 -3.40 4.08
CA VAL A 32 17.76 -2.36 3.11
C VAL A 32 16.40 -2.70 2.49
N ARG A 33 15.49 -1.71 2.46
CA ARG A 33 14.14 -1.83 1.89
C ARG A 33 13.82 -0.67 0.99
N LEU A 34 12.97 -0.89 0.00
CA LEU A 34 12.52 0.15 -0.90
C LEU A 34 11.37 0.93 -0.28
N ASN A 35 11.47 2.26 -0.30
CA ASN A 35 10.36 3.12 0.06
C ASN A 35 9.19 2.91 -0.93
N SER A 36 8.04 2.47 -0.42
CA SER A 36 6.85 2.17 -1.23
C SER A 36 6.30 3.38 -1.97
N MET A 37 6.41 4.58 -1.39
CA MET A 37 5.96 5.81 -2.05
C MET A 37 6.84 6.14 -3.25
N HIS A 38 8.15 5.95 -3.11
CA HIS A 38 9.09 6.09 -4.22
C HIS A 38 8.90 4.99 -5.27
N TYR A 39 8.62 3.75 -4.87
CA TYR A 39 8.25 2.70 -5.81
C TYR A 39 7.01 3.07 -6.64
N MET A 40 5.95 3.56 -5.99
CA MET A 40 4.76 4.05 -6.70
C MET A 40 5.08 5.22 -7.64
N ALA A 41 5.95 6.14 -7.24
CA ALA A 41 6.34 7.27 -8.08
C ALA A 41 7.05 6.85 -9.38
N ARG A 42 7.75 5.70 -9.37
CA ARG A 42 8.40 5.17 -10.59
C ARG A 42 7.41 4.80 -11.70
N PHE A 43 6.14 4.54 -11.38
CA PHE A 43 5.13 4.22 -12.38
C PHE A 43 4.77 5.40 -13.29
N SER A 44 5.18 6.62 -12.93
CA SER A 44 5.08 7.78 -13.84
C SER A 44 5.85 7.58 -15.14
N SER A 45 6.90 6.72 -15.14
CA SER A 45 7.64 6.34 -16.35
C SER A 45 6.83 5.49 -17.34
N LEU A 46 5.72 4.89 -16.90
CA LEU A 46 4.84 4.08 -17.74
C LEU A 46 3.79 4.92 -18.47
N LEU A 47 3.63 6.20 -18.10
CA LEU A 47 2.55 7.04 -18.58
C LEU A 47 2.89 7.63 -19.95
N THR A 48 1.87 7.83 -20.77
CA THR A 48 1.98 8.61 -22.01
C THR A 48 2.29 10.08 -21.73
N HIS A 49 1.68 10.64 -20.68
CA HIS A 49 1.89 12.02 -20.25
C HIS A 49 1.86 12.15 -18.71
N PRO A 50 2.72 12.97 -18.08
CA PRO A 50 2.76 13.14 -16.62
C PRO A 50 1.45 13.62 -15.98
N SER A 51 0.67 14.42 -16.71
CA SER A 51 -0.60 15.01 -16.24
C SER A 51 -1.85 14.30 -16.78
N HIS A 52 -1.75 13.01 -17.13
CA HIS A 52 -2.86 12.28 -17.72
C HIS A 52 -4.09 12.24 -16.77
N PRO A 53 -5.33 12.52 -17.24
CA PRO A 53 -6.52 12.59 -16.38
C PRO A 53 -6.80 11.32 -15.57
N LEU A 54 -6.53 10.14 -16.15
CA LEU A 54 -6.69 8.85 -15.48
C LEU A 54 -5.60 8.52 -14.44
N TYR A 55 -4.54 9.34 -14.32
CA TYR A 55 -3.42 9.02 -13.44
C TYR A 55 -3.82 8.96 -11.96
N ALA A 56 -4.72 9.83 -11.50
CA ALA A 56 -5.20 9.80 -10.12
C ALA A 56 -5.92 8.48 -9.79
N VAL A 57 -6.76 7.99 -10.72
CA VAL A 57 -7.47 6.71 -10.58
C VAL A 57 -6.48 5.55 -10.60
N PHE A 58 -5.53 5.56 -11.54
CA PHE A 58 -4.48 4.56 -11.62
C PHE A 58 -3.63 4.49 -10.36
N LYS A 59 -3.15 5.64 -9.87
CA LYS A 59 -2.31 5.74 -8.66
C LYS A 59 -3.05 5.24 -7.42
N ARG A 60 -4.34 5.54 -7.30
CA ARG A 60 -5.19 4.99 -6.24
C ARG A 60 -5.25 3.46 -6.31
N ARG A 61 -5.51 2.90 -7.50
CA ARG A 61 -5.59 1.44 -7.69
C ARG A 61 -4.25 0.75 -7.50
N LEU A 62 -3.16 1.37 -7.92
CA LEU A 62 -1.78 0.91 -7.69
C LEU A 62 -1.47 0.81 -6.19
N ARG A 63 -1.90 1.80 -5.40
CA ARG A 63 -1.79 1.75 -3.94
C ARG A 63 -2.51 0.52 -3.37
N ASP A 64 -3.70 0.22 -3.86
CA ASP A 64 -4.51 -0.91 -3.40
C ASP A 64 -3.92 -2.28 -3.82
N CYS A 65 -3.11 -2.31 -4.90
CA CYS A 65 -2.30 -3.47 -5.28
C CYS A 65 -1.13 -3.72 -4.32
N ILE A 66 -0.52 -2.67 -3.76
CA ILE A 66 0.65 -2.78 -2.87
C ILE A 66 0.22 -3.05 -1.43
N PHE A 67 -0.82 -2.37 -0.97
CA PHE A 67 -1.24 -2.40 0.42
C PHE A 67 -2.50 -3.24 0.64
N THR A 68 -2.53 -3.92 1.77
CA THR A 68 -3.73 -4.49 2.37
C THR A 68 -4.01 -3.82 3.71
N ARG A 69 -5.18 -4.08 4.27
CA ARG A 69 -5.55 -3.67 5.63
C ARG A 69 -5.14 -4.76 6.60
N ASP A 70 -4.67 -4.36 7.78
CA ASP A 70 -4.40 -5.30 8.86
C ASP A 70 -5.71 -5.94 9.33
N GLU A 71 -5.77 -7.27 9.29
CA GLU A 71 -6.98 -8.02 9.63
C GLU A 71 -7.31 -7.98 11.13
N GLY A 72 -6.31 -7.80 11.99
CA GLY A 72 -6.51 -7.61 13.42
C GLY A 72 -7.21 -6.28 13.69
N ASP A 73 -6.67 -5.20 13.12
CA ASP A 73 -7.23 -3.87 13.30
C ASP A 73 -8.64 -3.75 12.69
N MET A 74 -8.87 -4.38 11.52
CA MET A 74 -10.21 -4.45 10.91
C MET A 74 -11.21 -5.15 11.83
N ARG A 75 -10.83 -6.25 12.49
CA ARG A 75 -11.70 -6.96 13.44
C ARG A 75 -12.02 -6.09 14.64
N SER A 76 -11.01 -5.49 15.28
CA SER A 76 -11.24 -4.58 16.41
C SER A 76 -12.14 -3.41 16.04
N LEU A 77 -11.98 -2.84 14.85
CA LEU A 77 -12.83 -1.75 14.37
C LEU A 77 -14.29 -2.19 14.17
N LEU A 78 -14.50 -3.39 13.63
CA LEU A 78 -15.83 -3.98 13.45
C LEU A 78 -16.48 -4.33 14.80
N ASP A 79 -15.71 -4.85 15.76
CA ASP A 79 -16.19 -5.13 17.11
C ASP A 79 -16.57 -3.84 17.85
N SER A 80 -15.78 -2.78 17.70
CA SER A 80 -16.12 -1.45 18.21
C SER A 80 -17.43 -0.94 17.62
N LYS A 81 -17.65 -1.12 16.31
CA LYS A 81 -18.90 -0.72 15.64
C LYS A 81 -20.09 -1.57 16.10
N LYS A 82 -19.89 -2.87 16.33
CA LYS A 82 -20.91 -3.76 16.90
C LYS A 82 -21.33 -3.31 18.29
N ASN A 83 -20.35 -2.98 19.16
CA ASN A 83 -20.62 -2.50 20.51
C ASN A 83 -21.33 -1.15 20.52
N GLU A 84 -20.99 -0.24 19.58
CA GLU A 84 -21.72 1.02 19.38
C GLU A 84 -23.22 0.74 19.12
N LEU A 85 -23.54 -0.16 18.18
CA LEU A 85 -24.92 -0.50 17.85
C LEU A 85 -25.70 -1.08 19.02
N LEU A 86 -25.07 -1.97 19.79
CA LEU A 86 -25.65 -2.53 21.01
C LEU A 86 -25.91 -1.43 22.05
N SER A 87 -24.95 -0.53 22.27
CA SER A 87 -25.12 0.59 23.20
C SER A 87 -26.20 1.58 22.78
N ASN A 88 -26.47 1.67 21.47
CA ASN A 88 -27.53 2.50 20.89
C ASN A 88 -28.89 1.77 20.83
N GLY A 89 -29.03 0.61 21.49
CA GLY A 89 -30.31 -0.10 21.63
C GLY A 89 -30.61 -1.15 20.56
N THR A 90 -29.65 -1.46 19.68
CA THR A 90 -29.80 -2.59 18.75
C THR A 90 -29.78 -3.89 19.55
N ARG A 91 -30.76 -4.77 19.32
CA ARG A 91 -30.80 -6.10 19.96
C ARG A 91 -29.77 -7.02 19.34
N VAL A 92 -29.25 -7.97 20.13
CA VAL A 92 -28.22 -8.92 19.68
C VAL A 92 -28.69 -9.73 18.47
N GLU A 93 -29.96 -10.14 18.45
CA GLU A 93 -30.55 -10.91 17.34
C GLU A 93 -30.73 -10.09 16.06
N SER A 94 -30.69 -8.76 16.17
CA SER A 94 -30.85 -7.81 15.07
C SER A 94 -29.52 -7.22 14.59
N LEU A 95 -28.39 -7.75 15.06
CA LEU A 95 -27.09 -7.26 14.65
C LEU A 95 -26.84 -7.51 13.16
N PRO A 96 -26.28 -6.53 12.43
CA PRO A 96 -25.98 -6.71 11.02
C PRO A 96 -24.91 -7.79 10.80
N SER A 97 -24.95 -8.43 9.63
CA SER A 97 -23.86 -9.30 9.18
C SER A 97 -22.55 -8.53 9.08
N GLN A 98 -21.41 -9.24 9.10
CA GLN A 98 -20.09 -8.61 8.97
C GLN A 98 -19.96 -7.73 7.71
N ARG A 99 -20.56 -8.15 6.58
CA ARG A 99 -20.56 -7.36 5.34
C ARG A 99 -21.35 -6.06 5.49
N GLN A 100 -22.49 -6.09 6.19
CA GLN A 100 -23.29 -4.90 6.47
C GLN A 100 -22.57 -3.98 7.47
N LEU A 101 -21.99 -4.54 8.55
CA LEU A 101 -21.17 -3.78 9.49
C LEU A 101 -20.03 -3.05 8.78
N LEU A 102 -19.32 -3.75 7.88
CA LEU A 102 -18.23 -3.14 7.10
C LEU A 102 -18.71 -1.96 6.26
N ALA A 103 -19.90 -2.04 5.67
CA ALA A 103 -20.50 -0.94 4.90
C ALA A 103 -20.93 0.25 5.79
N MET A 104 -21.15 0.02 7.09
CA MET A 104 -21.49 1.05 8.06
C MET A 104 -20.26 1.73 8.70
N VAL A 105 -19.06 1.17 8.53
CA VAL A 105 -17.83 1.76 9.04
C VAL A 105 -17.38 2.91 8.11
N PRO A 106 -17.23 4.14 8.62
CA PRO A 106 -16.74 5.27 7.83
C PRO A 106 -15.35 5.01 7.25
N GLY A 107 -15.10 5.45 6.01
CA GLY A 107 -13.78 5.34 5.41
C GLY A 107 -12.68 6.08 6.19
N SER A 108 -13.03 7.16 6.88
CA SER A 108 -12.15 7.91 7.77
C SER A 108 -11.73 7.08 9.00
N ASP A 109 -12.63 6.30 9.57
CA ASP A 109 -12.32 5.39 10.68
C ASP A 109 -11.31 4.33 10.25
N ILE A 110 -11.49 3.78 9.05
CA ILE A 110 -10.55 2.79 8.50
C ILE A 110 -9.17 3.43 8.32
N GLN A 111 -9.09 4.65 7.81
CA GLN A 111 -7.81 5.35 7.65
C GLN A 111 -7.13 5.62 9.00
N LYS A 112 -7.92 5.92 10.04
CA LYS A 112 -7.43 6.31 11.35
C LYS A 112 -7.03 5.12 12.24
N PHE A 113 -7.76 4.01 12.13
CA PHE A 113 -7.69 2.90 13.09
C PHE A 113 -7.23 1.57 12.48
N VAL A 114 -6.93 1.51 11.18
CA VAL A 114 -6.53 0.25 10.52
C VAL A 114 -5.20 0.42 9.81
N ARG A 115 -4.17 -0.28 10.30
CA ARG A 115 -2.84 -0.29 9.67
C ARG A 115 -2.92 -0.75 8.23
N ARG A 116 -2.09 -0.13 7.40
CA ARG A 116 -1.75 -0.69 6.09
C ARG A 116 -0.60 -1.67 6.28
N ARG A 117 -0.71 -2.82 5.61
CA ARG A 117 0.34 -3.82 5.51
C ARG A 117 0.75 -3.94 4.06
N ILE A 118 2.05 -4.06 3.81
CA ILE A 118 2.54 -4.37 2.47
C ILE A 118 2.17 -5.83 2.18
N ARG A 119 1.56 -6.07 1.01
CA ARG A 119 1.20 -7.43 0.58
C ARG A 119 2.45 -8.26 0.28
N PRO A 120 2.36 -9.59 0.29
CA PRO A 120 3.43 -10.43 -0.21
C PRO A 120 3.84 -10.05 -1.64
N ALA A 121 5.15 -10.07 -1.91
CA ALA A 121 5.70 -9.73 -3.22
C ALA A 121 5.00 -10.40 -4.43
N PRO A 122 4.68 -11.71 -4.43
CA PRO A 122 3.97 -12.33 -5.55
C PRO A 122 2.55 -11.79 -5.75
N ASP A 123 1.87 -11.39 -4.67
CA ASP A 123 0.55 -10.76 -4.77
C ASP A 123 0.63 -9.36 -5.34
N ILE A 124 1.62 -8.56 -4.92
CA ILE A 124 1.88 -7.24 -5.49
C ILE A 124 2.10 -7.37 -7.00
N ASP A 125 3.01 -8.27 -7.42
CA ASP A 125 3.36 -8.44 -8.83
C ASP A 125 2.14 -8.85 -9.69
N ARG A 126 1.37 -9.83 -9.21
CA ARG A 126 0.16 -10.30 -9.88
C ARG A 126 -0.90 -9.19 -9.98
N LEU A 127 -1.13 -8.45 -8.89
CA LEU A 127 -2.15 -7.40 -8.85
C LEU A 127 -1.76 -6.20 -9.72
N ILE A 128 -0.49 -5.81 -9.73
CA ILE A 128 0.00 -4.74 -10.61
C ILE A 128 -0.03 -5.19 -12.07
N SER A 129 0.39 -6.42 -12.38
CA SER A 129 0.28 -6.97 -13.75
C SER A 129 -1.15 -6.90 -14.27
N ASN A 130 -2.13 -7.33 -13.46
CA ASN A 130 -3.54 -7.23 -13.80
C ASN A 130 -4.03 -5.78 -13.94
N LEU A 131 -3.53 -4.88 -13.11
CA LEU A 131 -3.85 -3.45 -13.21
C LEU A 131 -3.35 -2.87 -14.52
N LEU A 132 -2.11 -3.16 -14.91
CA LEU A 132 -1.53 -2.69 -16.16
C LEU A 132 -2.32 -3.21 -17.36
N LEU A 133 -2.66 -4.49 -17.39
CA LEU A 133 -3.49 -5.07 -18.46
C LEU A 133 -4.84 -4.36 -18.61
N GLN A 134 -5.49 -4.00 -17.50
CA GLN A 134 -6.75 -3.27 -17.54
C GLN A 134 -6.63 -1.85 -18.07
N PHE A 135 -5.51 -1.17 -17.81
CA PHE A 135 -5.24 0.17 -18.33
C PHE A 135 -4.60 0.17 -19.72
N SER A 136 -4.23 -1.00 -20.23
CA SER A 136 -3.83 -1.24 -21.62
C SER A 136 -5.02 -1.59 -22.53
N ASP A 137 -6.22 -1.74 -21.98
CA ASP A 137 -7.44 -1.93 -22.77
C ASP A 137 -7.67 -0.70 -23.68
N PRO A 138 -7.84 -0.88 -25.01
CA PRO A 138 -8.08 0.23 -25.94
C PRO A 138 -9.30 1.10 -25.61
N LEU A 139 -10.25 0.57 -24.82
CA LEU A 139 -11.43 1.32 -24.37
C LEU A 139 -11.15 2.20 -23.15
N VAL A 140 -9.98 2.05 -22.50
CA VAL A 140 -9.59 2.81 -21.32
C VAL A 140 -8.71 3.99 -21.73
N THR A 141 -9.37 5.06 -22.16
CA THR A 141 -8.73 6.30 -22.59
C THR A 141 -9.30 7.51 -21.83
N ASP A 142 -8.63 8.65 -21.93
CA ASP A 142 -9.24 9.92 -21.52
C ASP A 142 -10.36 10.38 -22.49
N GLY A 143 -10.92 11.56 -22.23
CA GLY A 143 -11.99 12.14 -23.05
C GLY A 143 -11.58 12.49 -24.48
N PHE A 144 -10.29 12.45 -24.82
CA PHE A 144 -9.75 12.69 -26.15
C PHE A 144 -9.29 11.40 -26.85
N GLY A 145 -9.51 10.23 -26.23
CA GLY A 145 -9.04 8.95 -26.79
C GLY A 145 -7.57 8.65 -26.52
N THR A 146 -6.91 9.40 -25.62
CA THR A 146 -5.51 9.15 -25.26
C THR A 146 -5.41 8.03 -24.22
N PRO A 147 -4.60 6.98 -24.46
CA PRO A 147 -4.38 5.94 -23.45
C PRO A 147 -3.49 6.45 -22.32
N LEU A 148 -3.73 5.96 -21.10
CA LEU A 148 -2.92 6.31 -19.93
C LEU A 148 -1.48 5.79 -20.05
N LEU A 149 -1.35 4.53 -20.47
CA LEU A 149 -0.09 3.81 -20.51
C LEU A 149 0.54 3.88 -21.89
N ARG A 150 1.87 3.99 -21.95
CA ARG A 150 2.61 3.80 -23.19
C ARG A 150 2.49 2.35 -23.65
N GLU A 151 2.68 2.13 -24.95
CA GLU A 151 2.62 0.79 -25.56
C GLU A 151 3.60 -0.20 -24.90
N ASP A 152 4.78 0.27 -24.49
CA ASP A 152 5.81 -0.56 -23.86
C ASP A 152 5.69 -0.71 -22.33
N ALA A 153 4.64 -0.14 -21.71
CA ALA A 153 4.52 -0.04 -20.25
C ALA A 153 4.58 -1.39 -19.54
N TYR A 154 3.92 -2.41 -20.08
CA TYR A 154 3.93 -3.75 -19.48
C TYR A 154 5.32 -4.38 -19.57
N ARG A 155 6.00 -4.26 -20.71
CA ARG A 155 7.38 -4.76 -20.89
C ARG A 155 8.33 -4.08 -19.90
N TYR A 156 8.29 -2.75 -19.82
CA TYR A 156 9.12 -1.99 -18.89
C TYR A 156 8.83 -2.38 -17.43
N TYR A 157 7.57 -2.57 -17.06
CA TYR A 157 7.23 -3.06 -15.73
C TYR A 157 7.89 -4.41 -15.43
N ARG A 158 7.82 -5.36 -16.37
CA ARG A 158 8.41 -6.70 -16.19
C ARG A 158 9.93 -6.65 -16.04
N GLU A 159 10.62 -5.85 -16.85
CA GLU A 159 12.08 -5.76 -16.86
C GLU A 159 12.63 -4.93 -15.68
N GLU A 160 11.94 -3.84 -15.32
CA GLU A 160 12.49 -2.83 -14.41
C GLU A 160 11.80 -2.72 -13.05
N LEU A 161 10.48 -2.91 -12.98
CA LEU A 161 9.73 -2.61 -11.75
C LEU A 161 9.31 -3.86 -10.97
N SER A 162 9.07 -4.98 -11.64
CA SER A 162 8.56 -6.22 -11.02
C SER A 162 9.56 -6.79 -9.99
N LYS A 163 10.87 -6.75 -10.31
CA LYS A 163 11.97 -7.20 -9.44
C LYS A 163 12.00 -6.53 -8.08
N HIS A 164 11.43 -5.33 -7.97
CA HIS A 164 11.41 -4.56 -6.73
C HIS A 164 10.23 -4.87 -5.81
N CYS A 165 9.27 -5.72 -6.20
CA CYS A 165 8.17 -6.13 -5.32
C CYS A 165 8.68 -6.79 -4.03
N GLN A 166 9.80 -7.52 -4.12
CA GLN A 166 10.47 -8.12 -2.96
C GLN A 166 11.13 -7.09 -2.06
N CYS A 167 11.63 -5.99 -2.63
CA CYS A 167 12.30 -4.92 -1.88
C CYS A 167 11.34 -4.14 -0.98
N LEU A 168 10.03 -4.20 -1.24
CA LEU A 168 9.00 -3.52 -0.45
C LEU A 168 8.72 -4.19 0.89
N GLN A 169 9.06 -5.46 1.08
CA GLN A 169 8.59 -6.23 2.23
C GLN A 169 9.11 -5.66 3.55
N ASP A 170 8.22 -5.29 4.45
CA ASP A 170 8.59 -4.83 5.79
C ASP A 170 9.35 -5.95 6.54
N PRO A 171 10.47 -5.63 7.21
CA PRO A 171 11.15 -6.58 8.06
C PRO A 171 10.29 -7.04 9.22
N GLU A 172 10.59 -8.23 9.74
CA GLU A 172 9.90 -8.79 10.89
C GLU A 172 9.94 -7.81 12.06
N ASN A 173 8.76 -7.54 12.66
CA ASN A 173 8.58 -6.61 13.78
C ASN A 173 9.01 -5.15 13.54
N VAL A 174 9.28 -4.76 12.29
CA VAL A 174 9.58 -3.36 11.91
C VAL A 174 8.67 -2.92 10.77
N PRO A 175 7.35 -2.80 11.00
CA PRO A 175 6.43 -2.30 9.98
C PRO A 175 6.73 -0.83 9.67
N LEU A 176 6.61 -0.42 8.40
CA LEU A 176 6.73 0.98 7.98
C LEU A 176 5.66 1.87 8.64
N TYR A 177 4.46 1.32 8.84
CA TYR A 177 3.35 1.99 9.52
C TYR A 177 3.27 1.53 10.98
N ARG A 178 3.77 2.35 11.90
CA ARG A 178 3.71 2.09 13.34
C ARG A 178 2.50 2.80 13.97
N PRO A 179 1.78 2.16 14.91
CA PRO A 179 0.81 2.86 15.74
C PRO A 179 1.51 3.92 16.58
N THR A 180 0.95 5.12 16.68
CA THR A 180 1.42 6.13 17.64
C THR A 180 0.75 6.04 18.99
N GLY A 181 -0.25 5.17 19.13
CA GLY A 181 -0.90 4.87 20.41
C GLY A 181 -2.08 3.92 20.24
N THR A 182 -2.89 3.80 21.28
CA THR A 182 -4.18 3.11 21.24
C THR A 182 -5.29 4.04 21.75
N VAL A 183 -6.51 3.79 21.29
CA VAL A 183 -7.72 4.50 21.73
C VAL A 183 -8.78 3.46 22.02
N THR A 184 -9.37 3.51 23.21
CA THR A 184 -10.54 2.68 23.54
C THR A 184 -11.80 3.33 22.98
N ARG A 185 -12.54 2.61 22.15
CA ARG A 185 -13.81 3.05 21.57
C ARG A 185 -14.88 1.96 21.72
N HIS A 186 -15.97 2.29 22.40
CA HIS A 186 -17.06 1.35 22.72
C HIS A 186 -16.53 0.05 23.37
N GLY A 187 -15.60 0.18 24.32
CA GLY A 187 -15.03 -0.95 25.05
C GLY A 187 -14.03 -1.81 24.26
N VAL A 188 -13.67 -1.42 23.03
CA VAL A 188 -12.66 -2.10 22.23
C VAL A 188 -11.44 -1.21 22.07
N GLU A 189 -10.25 -1.75 22.27
CA GLU A 189 -9.00 -1.06 22.00
C GLU A 189 -8.70 -1.06 20.50
N LEU A 190 -8.52 0.14 19.94
CA LEU A 190 -8.16 0.37 18.54
C LEU A 190 -6.75 0.96 18.49
N VAL A 191 -5.95 0.57 17.50
CA VAL A 191 -4.68 1.27 17.22
C VAL A 191 -4.99 2.69 16.79
N GLY A 192 -4.41 3.68 17.45
CA GLY A 192 -4.63 5.11 17.18
C GLY A 192 -3.48 5.71 16.39
N GLN A 193 -3.82 6.50 15.36
CA GLN A 193 -2.93 7.33 14.53
C GLN A 193 -1.73 6.55 13.93
N LEU A 194 -1.75 6.43 12.60
CA LEU A 194 -0.69 5.78 11.85
C LEU A 194 0.26 6.86 11.32
N THR A 195 1.42 7.03 11.96
CA THR A 195 2.48 7.83 11.34
C THR A 195 3.39 6.92 10.54
N VAL A 196 3.65 7.30 9.29
CA VAL A 196 4.87 6.86 8.61
C VAL A 196 6.00 7.57 9.34
N GLU A 197 6.80 6.86 10.14
CA GLU A 197 8.05 7.44 10.61
C GLU A 197 8.87 7.76 9.35
N THR A 198 9.04 9.06 9.09
CA THR A 198 9.73 9.71 7.95
C THR A 198 8.91 9.97 6.67
N LEU A 199 8.15 11.06 6.75
CA LEU A 199 8.16 12.27 5.90
C LEU A 199 6.75 12.68 5.47
N PRO A 200 6.33 13.93 5.75
CA PRO A 200 5.13 14.48 5.16
C PRO A 200 5.40 14.56 3.66
N LEU A 201 4.48 14.11 2.82
CA LEU A 201 4.19 14.68 1.51
C LEU A 201 3.09 13.83 0.85
N PHE A 202 2.01 14.52 0.50
CA PHE A 202 0.80 14.06 -0.18
C PHE A 202 -0.30 13.48 0.71
N GLU A 203 -0.67 14.24 1.75
CA GLU A 203 -2.08 14.55 1.96
C GLU A 203 -2.41 15.89 1.26
N GLY A 204 -3.50 15.94 0.49
CA GLY A 204 -3.97 17.09 -0.30
C GLY A 204 -3.59 16.96 -1.79
N HIS A 205 -4.50 17.09 -2.77
CA HIS A 205 -5.90 17.51 -2.83
C HIS A 205 -6.64 16.69 -3.90
#